data_AF-A0A3D3X512-F1
#
_entry.id   AF-A0A3D3X512-F1
#
_cell.length_a   1.000
_cell.length_b   1.000
_cell.length_c   1.000
_cell.angle_alpha   90.00
_cell.angle_beta   90.00
_cell.angle_gamma   90.00
#
_symmetry.space_group_name_H-M   'P 1'
#
loop_
_entity.id
_entity.type
_entity.pdbx_description
1 polymer ?
#
loop_
_entity_poly.entity_id
_entity_poly.type
_entity_poly.pdbx_seq_one_letter_code
_entity_poly.pdbx_strand_id
1 'polypeptide(L)'
;VYRTSSFSSTCPIYKVDNDTNDTEYFLVENRSKGGYDSGFYGLLDGNTQFSVGSGYSGGILIWHFQDILSSCLSNNNCQTGSTKLLDLEEANHADLDSGGSTGRTTHLYYSGNNSTFNNSSNPSSKWNDNSSSGISITNISAAGDDMTITVSK
;
A
#
# COMPACT_ATOMS: atom_id res chain seq x y z
N VAL A 1 -19.42 7.66 -6.79
CA VAL A 1 -18.93 8.02 -8.15
C VAL A 1 -17.71 7.14 -8.43
N TYR A 2 -17.72 6.29 -9.45
CA TYR A 2 -16.54 5.49 -9.81
C TYR A 2 -15.53 6.38 -10.52
N ARG A 3 -14.31 6.52 -9.99
CA ARG A 3 -13.20 7.17 -10.70
C ARG A 3 -12.19 6.11 -11.12
N THR A 4 -11.98 6.00 -12.42
CA THR A 4 -10.84 5.26 -12.98
C THR A 4 -9.67 6.23 -13.04
N SER A 5 -8.61 5.95 -12.28
CA SER A 5 -7.37 6.70 -12.32
C SER A 5 -6.33 5.92 -13.12
N SER A 6 -5.87 6.50 -14.23
CA SER A 6 -4.69 6.01 -14.97
C SER A 6 -3.45 6.74 -14.45
N PHE A 7 -2.46 6.01 -13.97
CA PHE A 7 -1.19 6.55 -13.53
C PHE A 7 -0.33 6.81 -14.79
N SER A 8 -0.22 8.06 -15.28
CA SER A 8 0.75 8.39 -16.34
C SER A 8 2.07 8.85 -15.70
N SER A 9 3.19 8.18 -16.02
CA SER A 9 4.65 8.44 -15.86
C SER A 9 5.26 9.52 -14.92
N THR A 10 4.51 10.43 -14.30
CA THR A 10 4.93 11.26 -13.18
C THR A 10 4.41 10.63 -11.90
N CYS A 11 5.16 9.77 -11.19
CA CYS A 11 4.72 8.99 -10.02
C CYS A 11 3.77 9.76 -9.07
N PRO A 12 2.44 9.71 -9.26
CA PRO A 12 1.52 10.49 -8.45
C PRO A 12 1.13 9.64 -7.26
N ILE A 13 1.28 10.19 -6.06
CA ILE A 13 0.68 9.63 -4.86
C ILE A 13 -0.76 10.14 -4.81
N TYR A 14 -1.74 9.23 -4.83
CA TYR A 14 -3.14 9.57 -4.75
C TYR A 14 -3.65 9.43 -3.32
N LYS A 15 -4.14 10.52 -2.74
CA LYS A 15 -4.87 10.48 -1.48
C LYS A 15 -6.28 9.93 -1.71
N VAL A 16 -6.67 8.96 -0.90
CA VAL A 16 -8.01 8.36 -0.86
C VAL A 16 -8.55 8.48 0.56
N ASP A 17 -9.56 9.33 0.74
CA ASP A 17 -10.28 9.56 1.99
C ASP A 17 -11.79 9.44 1.76
N ASN A 18 -12.59 9.54 2.83
CA ASN A 18 -14.05 9.51 2.76
C ASN A 18 -14.69 10.92 2.69
N ASP A 19 -13.92 11.95 2.31
CA ASP A 19 -14.33 13.38 2.29
C ASP A 19 -14.73 13.99 3.65
N THR A 20 -14.63 13.24 4.76
CA THR A 20 -15.02 13.72 6.10
C THR A 20 -13.91 13.64 7.14
N ASN A 21 -12.84 12.89 6.86
CA ASN A 21 -11.69 12.72 7.74
C ASN A 21 -10.41 13.16 7.03
N ASP A 22 -9.77 14.22 7.53
CA ASP A 22 -8.46 14.67 7.08
C ASP A 22 -7.31 14.12 7.94
N THR A 23 -7.64 13.52 9.09
CA THR A 23 -6.68 12.92 10.02
C THR A 23 -6.40 11.45 9.76
N GLU A 24 -7.24 10.76 8.98
CA GLU A 24 -7.03 9.36 8.61
C GLU A 24 -7.41 9.12 7.14
N TYR A 25 -6.51 8.53 6.36
CA TYR A 25 -6.70 8.30 4.93
C TYR A 25 -5.70 7.29 4.38
N PHE A 26 -5.92 6.89 3.13
CA PHE A 26 -4.98 6.04 2.39
C PHE A 26 -4.21 6.84 1.35
N LEU A 27 -2.96 6.47 1.09
CA LEU A 27 -2.16 6.96 -0.03
C LEU A 27 -1.88 5.80 -0.98
N VAL A 28 -2.12 5.99 -2.26
CA VAL A 28 -1.94 4.95 -3.29
C VAL A 28 -0.86 5.40 -4.26
N GLU A 29 0.16 4.57 -4.43
CA GLU A 29 1.25 4.83 -5.37
C GLU A 29 1.47 3.64 -6.30
N ASN A 30 1.75 3.94 -7.57
CA ASN A 30 2.18 2.96 -8.57
C ASN A 30 3.70 2.92 -8.62
N ARG A 31 4.27 1.73 -8.39
CA ARG A 31 5.72 1.49 -8.45
C ARG A 31 6.03 0.69 -9.71
N SER A 32 6.96 1.20 -10.50
CA SER A 32 7.29 0.74 -11.86
C SER A 32 8.64 0.05 -11.91
N LYS A 33 9.04 -0.53 -13.05
CA LYS A 33 10.40 -1.09 -13.18
C LYS A 33 11.42 0.02 -13.49
N GLY A 34 12.60 -0.07 -12.89
CA GLY A 34 13.73 0.79 -13.22
C GLY A 34 13.71 2.17 -12.54
N GLY A 35 14.60 3.07 -12.97
CA GLY A 35 14.76 4.39 -12.32
C GLY A 35 15.08 4.25 -10.83
N TYR A 36 14.46 5.10 -9.99
CA TYR A 36 14.56 5.01 -8.53
C TYR A 36 14.01 3.68 -7.99
N ASP A 37 12.98 3.13 -8.65
CA ASP A 37 12.35 1.86 -8.28
C ASP A 37 13.24 0.63 -8.58
N SER A 38 14.41 0.81 -9.21
CA SER A 38 15.44 -0.25 -9.28
C SER A 38 15.88 -0.73 -7.89
N GLY A 39 15.66 0.07 -6.84
CA GLY A 39 15.84 -0.37 -5.45
C GLY A 39 14.99 -1.59 -5.08
N PHE A 40 13.84 -1.80 -5.73
CA PHE A 40 12.99 -2.96 -5.50
C PHE A 40 13.48 -4.25 -6.13
N TYR A 41 14.56 -4.22 -6.90
CA TYR A 41 15.22 -5.45 -7.36
C TYR A 41 15.73 -6.30 -6.19
N GLY A 42 15.94 -5.66 -5.03
CA GLY A 42 16.31 -6.29 -3.76
C GLY A 42 15.18 -7.01 -3.01
N LEU A 43 13.91 -6.82 -3.40
CA LEU A 43 12.79 -7.52 -2.76
C LEU A 43 12.89 -9.01 -3.01
N LEU A 44 12.44 -9.82 -2.06
CA LEU A 44 12.33 -11.26 -2.27
C LEU A 44 11.25 -11.56 -3.34
N ASP A 45 11.51 -12.55 -4.19
CA ASP A 45 10.55 -13.02 -5.18
C ASP A 45 9.48 -13.87 -4.50
N GLY A 46 8.34 -13.25 -4.18
CA GLY A 46 7.28 -13.85 -3.38
C GLY A 46 7.79 -14.45 -2.07
N ASN A 47 7.51 -15.74 -1.86
CA ASN A 47 7.88 -16.46 -0.63
C ASN A 47 9.27 -17.13 -0.71
N THR A 48 10.05 -16.82 -1.74
CA THR A 48 11.40 -17.37 -1.86
C THR A 48 12.40 -16.61 -0.98
N GLN A 49 13.60 -17.18 -0.85
CA GLN A 49 14.76 -16.55 -0.20
C GLN A 49 15.62 -15.75 -1.18
N PHE A 50 15.22 -15.66 -2.45
CA PHE A 50 15.99 -15.03 -3.51
C PHE A 50 15.41 -13.67 -3.85
N SER A 51 16.30 -12.73 -4.16
CA SER A 51 15.95 -11.44 -4.71
C SER A 51 15.24 -11.61 -6.06
N VAL A 52 14.21 -10.82 -6.33
CA VAL A 52 13.50 -10.78 -7.62
C VAL A 52 14.40 -10.27 -8.75
N GLY A 53 15.39 -9.44 -8.43
CA GLY A 53 16.35 -8.89 -9.39
C GLY A 53 15.64 -8.15 -10.53
N SER A 54 16.13 -8.35 -11.75
CA SER A 54 15.51 -7.78 -12.97
C SER A 54 14.13 -8.37 -13.31
N GLY A 55 13.63 -9.34 -12.53
CA GLY A 55 12.27 -9.86 -12.66
C GLY A 55 11.21 -8.96 -12.02
N TYR A 56 11.60 -7.92 -11.26
CA TYR A 56 10.66 -6.98 -10.68
C TYR A 56 9.83 -6.29 -11.77
N SER A 57 8.50 -6.41 -11.64
CA SER A 57 7.56 -5.95 -12.68
C SER A 57 6.72 -4.75 -12.24
N GLY A 58 6.84 -4.30 -10.99
CA GLY A 58 6.03 -3.22 -10.42
C GLY A 58 4.92 -3.71 -9.48
N GLY A 59 4.11 -2.77 -9.01
CA GLY A 59 2.98 -3.04 -8.10
C GLY A 59 2.42 -1.77 -7.47
N ILE A 60 1.19 -1.85 -6.95
CA ILE A 60 0.59 -0.77 -6.17
C ILE A 60 0.99 -0.92 -4.70
N LEU A 61 1.43 0.17 -4.08
CA LEU A 61 1.53 0.27 -2.62
C LEU A 61 0.35 1.11 -2.10
N ILE A 62 -0.22 0.65 -0.99
CA ILE A 62 -1.30 1.35 -0.28
C ILE A 62 -0.79 1.63 1.12
N TRP A 63 -0.68 2.90 1.46
CA TRP A 63 -0.26 3.35 2.78
C TRP A 63 -1.47 3.80 3.59
N HIS A 64 -1.56 3.42 4.86
CA HIS A 64 -2.56 3.91 5.80
C HIS A 64 -1.93 4.98 6.68
N PHE A 65 -2.44 6.21 6.57
CA PHE A 65 -2.01 7.34 7.38
C PHE A 65 -3.04 7.61 8.48
N GLN A 66 -2.55 7.90 9.68
CA GLN A 66 -3.33 8.45 10.79
C GLN A 66 -2.52 9.53 11.51
N ASP A 67 -3.01 10.75 11.58
CA ASP A 67 -2.35 11.82 12.32
C ASP A 67 -2.41 11.55 13.83
N ILE A 68 -1.29 11.02 14.34
CA ILE A 68 -1.01 10.82 15.76
C ILE A 68 0.19 11.64 16.21
N LEU A 69 0.72 12.54 15.37
CA LEU A 69 2.05 13.14 15.53
C LEU A 69 2.21 13.80 16.91
N SER A 70 1.21 14.56 17.35
CA SER A 70 1.23 15.25 18.64
C SER A 70 1.35 14.30 19.84
N SER A 71 0.86 13.07 19.70
CA SER A 71 0.86 12.06 20.76
C SER A 71 2.11 11.19 20.78
N CYS A 72 2.79 11.06 19.64
CA CYS A 72 3.91 10.11 19.48
C CYS A 72 5.29 10.77 19.34
N LEU A 73 5.35 12.05 18.96
CA LEU A 73 6.60 12.75 18.65
C LEU A 73 7.55 12.82 19.86
N SER A 74 7.03 13.13 21.05
CA SER A 74 7.87 13.32 22.25
C SER A 74 8.62 12.04 22.67
N ASN A 75 8.05 10.88 22.37
CA ASN A 75 8.58 9.57 22.74
C ASN A 75 9.18 8.82 21.55
N ASN A 76 9.18 9.42 20.35
CA ASN A 76 9.64 8.81 19.11
C ASN A 76 9.04 7.42 18.86
N ASN A 77 7.73 7.26 19.11
CA ASN A 77 7.03 5.98 19.06
C ASN A 77 5.91 5.93 18.00
N CYS A 78 5.98 6.80 16.99
CA CYS A 78 4.97 6.95 15.92
C CYS A 78 4.81 5.71 15.01
N GLN A 79 5.67 4.70 15.17
CA GLN A 79 5.73 3.50 14.32
C GLN A 79 5.71 2.19 15.13
N THR A 80 5.54 2.26 16.45
CA THR A 80 5.67 1.08 17.34
C THR A 80 4.35 0.64 17.97
N GLY A 81 3.28 1.42 17.79
CA GLY A 81 1.95 1.13 18.34
C GLY A 81 1.08 0.32 17.38
N SER A 82 -0.12 -0.05 17.83
CA SER A 82 -1.16 -0.65 16.97
C SER A 82 -1.66 0.31 15.90
N THR A 83 -1.61 1.62 16.20
CA THR A 83 -1.83 2.69 15.23
C THR A 83 -0.49 3.34 14.95
N LYS A 84 -0.15 3.42 13.67
CA LYS A 84 1.08 4.06 13.19
C LYS A 84 0.72 5.35 12.46
N LEU A 85 1.64 6.32 12.46
CA LEU A 85 1.46 7.57 11.73
C LEU A 85 1.32 7.29 10.22
N LEU A 86 2.08 6.32 9.73
CA LEU A 86 2.06 5.85 8.36
C LEU A 86 2.45 4.38 8.37
N ASP A 87 1.58 3.52 7.84
CA ASP A 87 1.82 2.09 7.71
C ASP A 87 1.65 1.62 6.28
N LEU A 88 2.32 0.54 5.89
CA LEU A 88 2.07 -0.11 4.62
C LEU A 88 1.02 -1.21 4.81
N GLU A 89 -0.05 -1.15 4.03
CA GLU A 89 -1.06 -2.20 3.99
C GLU A 89 -0.55 -3.38 3.16
N GLU A 90 0.17 -4.30 3.78
CA GLU A 90 0.81 -5.44 3.11
C GLU A 90 -0.21 -6.33 2.40
N ALA A 91 -0.20 -6.32 1.07
CA ALA A 91 -1.16 -7.04 0.23
C ALA A 91 -1.27 -8.54 0.56
N ASN A 92 -0.17 -9.11 1.07
CA ASN A 92 -0.06 -10.47 1.56
C ASN A 92 1.13 -10.53 2.53
N HIS A 93 1.11 -11.46 3.49
CA HIS A 93 2.17 -11.66 4.52
C HIS A 93 2.47 -10.40 5.35
N ALA A 94 1.63 -10.11 6.35
CA ALA A 94 1.82 -8.98 7.28
C ALA A 94 3.04 -9.20 8.19
N ASP A 95 4.25 -8.99 7.66
CA ASP A 95 5.51 -9.36 8.30
C ASP A 95 6.57 -8.25 8.28
N LEU A 96 6.35 -7.11 7.62
CA LEU A 96 7.27 -5.96 7.63
C LEU A 96 7.48 -5.35 9.02
N ASP A 97 6.48 -5.51 9.91
CA ASP A 97 6.61 -5.11 11.31
C ASP A 97 7.47 -6.06 12.15
N SER A 98 7.73 -7.25 11.62
CA SER A 98 8.67 -8.17 12.21
C SER A 98 10.08 -7.81 11.74
N GLY A 99 11.02 -7.60 12.66
CA GLY A 99 12.40 -7.24 12.32
C GLY A 99 13.18 -8.28 11.49
N GLY A 100 12.53 -9.38 11.07
CA GLY A 100 13.08 -10.40 10.18
C GLY A 100 12.65 -10.27 8.72
N SER A 101 11.72 -9.39 8.38
CA SER A 101 11.31 -9.19 6.98
C SER A 101 12.16 -8.15 6.27
N THR A 102 12.53 -8.45 5.03
CA THR A 102 13.23 -7.53 4.12
C THR A 102 12.32 -7.03 2.99
N GLY A 103 11.03 -7.36 3.05
CA GLY A 103 10.08 -7.12 1.97
C GLY A 103 10.14 -8.14 0.84
N ARG A 104 8.99 -8.32 0.18
CA ARG A 104 8.79 -9.23 -0.96
C ARG A 104 7.85 -8.62 -1.97
N THR A 105 7.92 -9.10 -3.21
CA THR A 105 7.02 -8.66 -4.29
C THR A 105 5.55 -8.87 -3.95
N THR A 106 5.20 -9.83 -3.09
CA THR A 106 3.83 -10.11 -2.64
C THR A 106 3.30 -9.13 -1.59
N HIS A 107 4.10 -8.19 -1.08
CA HIS A 107 3.58 -7.08 -0.25
C HIS A 107 2.88 -6.01 -1.10
N LEU A 108 3.12 -5.99 -2.42
CA LEU A 108 2.48 -5.07 -3.36
C LEU A 108 1.17 -5.65 -3.91
N TYR A 109 0.21 -4.78 -4.23
CA TYR A 109 -1.04 -5.16 -4.87
C TYR A 109 -0.88 -5.21 -6.40
N TYR A 110 -1.40 -6.29 -7.00
CA TYR A 110 -1.50 -6.51 -8.45
C TYR A 110 -2.39 -7.71 -8.74
N SER A 111 -2.95 -7.76 -9.95
CA SER A 111 -3.65 -8.95 -10.46
C SER A 111 -2.69 -10.13 -10.54
N GLY A 112 -2.94 -11.16 -9.75
CA GLY A 112 -2.07 -12.32 -9.56
C GLY A 112 -1.56 -12.50 -8.13
N ASN A 113 -1.70 -11.47 -7.28
CA ASN A 113 -1.45 -11.54 -5.83
C ASN A 113 -2.71 -11.12 -5.06
N ASN A 114 -2.82 -9.84 -4.69
CA ASN A 114 -4.02 -9.26 -4.13
C ASN A 114 -4.47 -8.10 -5.01
N SER A 115 -5.69 -8.17 -5.52
CA SER A 115 -6.26 -7.17 -6.43
C SER A 115 -7.43 -6.40 -5.83
N THR A 116 -7.64 -6.52 -4.51
CA THR A 116 -8.76 -5.89 -3.79
C THR A 116 -8.36 -5.46 -2.38
N PHE A 117 -8.56 -4.19 -2.07
CA PHE A 117 -8.47 -3.61 -0.74
C PHE A 117 -9.80 -2.94 -0.39
N ASN A 118 -10.56 -3.53 0.53
CA ASN A 118 -11.88 -3.07 0.93
C ASN A 118 -12.20 -3.47 2.38
N ASN A 119 -13.41 -3.14 2.85
CA ASN A 119 -13.82 -3.37 4.23
C ASN A 119 -13.80 -4.85 4.69
N SER A 120 -13.76 -5.79 3.76
CA SER A 120 -13.81 -7.24 4.01
C SER A 120 -12.56 -7.99 3.52
N SER A 121 -11.58 -7.30 2.92
CA SER A 121 -10.31 -7.91 2.54
C SER A 121 -9.39 -8.08 3.76
N ASN A 122 -8.30 -8.83 3.57
CA ASN A 122 -7.20 -8.89 4.51
C ASN A 122 -5.90 -8.55 3.77
N PRO A 123 -5.25 -7.42 4.08
CA PRO A 123 -5.67 -6.39 5.05
C PRO A 123 -6.94 -5.66 4.61
N SER A 124 -7.64 -5.02 5.56
CA SER A 124 -8.93 -4.37 5.31
C SER A 124 -8.80 -2.85 5.23
N SER A 125 -9.62 -2.20 4.42
CA SER A 125 -9.66 -0.73 4.33
C SER A 125 -10.33 -0.03 5.51
N LYS A 126 -10.46 -0.68 6.66
CA LYS A 126 -11.08 -0.07 7.85
C LYS A 126 -10.20 1.03 8.44
N TRP A 127 -10.82 1.91 9.19
CA TRP A 127 -10.11 2.82 10.07
C TRP A 127 -9.44 2.07 11.22
N ASN A 128 -8.47 2.71 11.87
CA ASN A 128 -7.75 2.18 13.03
C ASN A 128 -8.68 1.86 14.21
N ASP A 129 -9.85 2.50 14.27
CA ASP A 129 -10.91 2.19 15.25
C ASP A 129 -11.80 0.99 14.86
N ASN A 130 -11.44 0.28 13.78
CA ASN A 130 -12.17 -0.82 13.14
C ASN A 130 -13.52 -0.47 12.51
N SER A 131 -13.89 0.81 12.44
CA SER A 131 -15.08 1.24 11.72
C SER A 131 -14.84 1.21 10.20
N SER A 132 -15.93 1.20 9.44
CA SER A 132 -15.85 1.18 7.98
C SER A 132 -15.42 2.54 7.45
N SER A 133 -14.40 2.56 6.58
CA SER A 133 -14.01 3.77 5.86
C SER A 133 -14.94 4.14 4.70
N GLY A 134 -15.71 3.17 4.18
CA GLY A 134 -16.40 3.27 2.90
C GLY A 134 -15.49 3.16 1.67
N ILE A 135 -14.16 3.13 1.86
CA ILE A 135 -13.18 3.12 0.77
C ILE A 135 -13.00 1.70 0.24
N SER A 136 -12.98 1.57 -1.08
CA SER A 136 -12.62 0.35 -1.77
C SER A 136 -11.75 0.63 -2.99
N ILE A 137 -10.63 -0.08 -3.09
CA ILE A 137 -9.70 -0.10 -4.20
C ILE A 137 -9.76 -1.50 -4.82
N THR A 138 -10.22 -1.59 -6.06
CA THR A 138 -10.50 -2.86 -6.76
C THR A 138 -10.00 -2.81 -8.20
N ASN A 139 -10.16 -3.91 -8.93
CA ASN A 139 -9.76 -4.02 -10.33
C ASN A 139 -8.30 -3.60 -10.56
N ILE A 140 -7.44 -3.92 -9.60
CA ILE A 140 -6.01 -3.64 -9.68
C ILE A 140 -5.44 -4.49 -10.81
N SER A 141 -4.83 -3.84 -11.81
CA SER A 141 -4.31 -4.51 -13.01
C SER A 141 -3.12 -5.42 -12.71
N ALA A 142 -2.65 -6.14 -13.73
CA ALA A 142 -1.36 -6.83 -13.65
C ALA A 142 -0.23 -5.83 -13.32
N ALA A 143 0.82 -6.33 -12.65
CA ALA A 143 2.02 -5.56 -12.37
C ALA A 143 2.64 -5.05 -13.68
N GLY A 144 3.03 -3.79 -13.70
CA GLY A 144 3.64 -3.15 -14.86
C GLY A 144 4.01 -1.71 -14.56
N ASP A 145 4.57 -1.04 -15.56
CA ASP A 145 4.96 0.38 -15.43
C ASP A 145 3.73 1.28 -15.26
N ASP A 146 2.68 1.00 -16.03
CA ASP A 146 1.38 1.66 -15.93
C ASP A 146 0.35 0.69 -15.38
N MET A 147 -0.11 0.93 -14.15
CA MET A 147 -1.17 0.16 -13.51
C MET A 147 -2.48 0.93 -13.46
N THR A 148 -3.60 0.20 -13.42
CA THR A 148 -4.94 0.78 -13.26
C THR A 148 -5.61 0.24 -12.02
N ILE A 149 -6.40 1.09 -11.37
CA ILE A 149 -7.26 0.74 -10.24
C ILE A 149 -8.65 1.37 -10.41
N THR A 150 -9.64 0.83 -9.72
CA THR A 150 -10.94 1.46 -9.50
C THR A 150 -11.04 1.88 -8.03
N VAL A 151 -11.30 3.16 -7.79
CA VAL A 151 -11.54 3.69 -6.44
C VAL A 151 -13.03 4.02 -6.28
N SER A 152 -13.65 3.53 -5.20
CA SER A 152 -14.99 3.91 -4.76
C SER A 152 -14.99 4.30 -3.29
N LYS A 153 -15.81 5.30 -2.95
CA LYS A 153 -16.11 5.81 -1.63
C LYS A 153 -17.56 6.27 -1.58
#